data_AF-A0A7S2SLE9-F1
#
_entry.id   AF-A0A7S2SLE9-F1
#
_cell.length_a   1.000
_cell.length_b   1.000
_cell.length_c   1.000
_cell.angle_alpha   90.00
_cell.angle_beta   90.00
_cell.angle_gamma   90.00
#
_symmetry.space_group_name_H-M   'P 1'
#
loop_
_entity.id
_entity.type
_entity.pdbx_description
1 polymer ?
#
loop_
_entity_poly.entity_id
_entity_poly.type
_entity_poly.pdbx_seq_one_letter_code
_entity_poly.pdbx_strand_id
1 'polypeptide(L)'
;FVLKDFVSKKLENNEMMGLVRESIESNPIGVALIWRFSFLPEFVKNFGLAVMPLKTVHFITAVFLHGFPFTCLWTFMGAEADMLVRGVVSQPSKIL
;
A
#
# COMPACT_ATOMS: atom_id res chain seq x y z
N PHE A 1 13.10 -19.09 -3.83
CA PHE A 1 11.89 -19.76 -4.35
C PHE A 1 10.94 -20.27 -3.27
N VAL A 2 11.42 -20.64 -2.06
CA VAL A 2 10.58 -21.16 -0.95
C VAL A 2 9.41 -20.25 -0.54
N LEU A 3 9.62 -18.93 -0.46
CA LEU A 3 8.57 -17.99 -0.03
C LEU A 3 7.43 -17.87 -1.04
N LYS A 4 7.78 -17.89 -2.34
CA LYS A 4 6.79 -17.82 -3.43
C LYS A 4 5.91 -19.06 -3.43
N ASP A 5 6.49 -20.25 -3.26
CA ASP A 5 5.75 -21.51 -3.19
C ASP A 5 4.87 -21.60 -1.94
N PHE A 6 5.34 -21.12 -0.79
CA PHE A 6 4.55 -21.13 0.45
C PHE A 6 3.35 -20.20 0.36
N VAL A 7 3.53 -19.02 -0.23
CA VAL A 7 2.45 -18.05 -0.42
C VAL A 7 1.52 -18.49 -1.56
N SER A 8 2.03 -19.08 -2.65
CA SER A 8 1.22 -19.70 -3.69
C SER A 8 0.34 -20.82 -3.14
N LYS A 9 0.89 -21.77 -2.36
CA LYS A 9 0.10 -22.84 -1.73
C LYS A 9 -0.95 -22.32 -0.74
N LYS A 10 -0.64 -21.23 -0.03
CA LYS A 10 -1.57 -20.62 0.93
C LYS A 10 -2.67 -19.79 0.25
N LEU A 11 -2.41 -19.28 -0.96
CA LEU A 11 -3.36 -18.51 -1.77
C LEU A 11 -4.11 -19.36 -2.81
N GLU A 12 -3.69 -20.60 -3.06
CA GLU A 12 -4.24 -21.51 -4.09
C GLU A 12 -5.73 -21.82 -3.91
N ASN A 13 -6.23 -21.80 -2.66
CA ASN A 13 -7.63 -22.10 -2.33
C ASN A 13 -8.52 -20.86 -2.20
N ASN A 14 -8.09 -19.70 -2.69
CA ASN A 14 -8.87 -18.47 -2.56
C ASN A 14 -9.32 -17.96 -3.93
N GLU A 15 -10.61 -18.12 -4.24
CA GLU A 15 -11.24 -17.63 -5.49
C GLU A 15 -10.95 -16.14 -5.73
N MET A 16 -10.85 -15.34 -4.66
CA MET A 16 -10.56 -13.91 -4.75
C MET A 16 -9.18 -13.63 -5.38
N MET A 17 -8.19 -14.52 -5.18
CA MET A 17 -6.87 -14.35 -5.77
C MET A 17 -6.82 -14.68 -7.26
N GLY A 18 -7.66 -15.62 -7.72
CA GLY A 18 -7.84 -15.89 -9.15
C GLY A 18 -8.35 -14.66 -9.88
N LEU A 19 -9.38 -14.02 -9.33
CA LEU A 19 -9.98 -12.80 -9.88
C LEU A 19 -9.01 -11.62 -9.89
N VAL A 20 -8.21 -11.46 -8.83
CA VAL A 20 -7.19 -10.40 -8.76
C VAL A 20 -6.08 -10.63 -9.78
N ARG A 21 -5.68 -11.88 -10.00
CA ARG A 21 -4.66 -12.23 -11.00
C ARG A 21 -5.13 -11.86 -12.42
N GLU A 22 -6.35 -12.22 -12.77
CA GLU A 22 -6.95 -11.87 -14.07
C GLU A 22 -7.10 -10.35 -14.22
N SER A 23 -7.50 -9.67 -13.14
CA SER A 23 -7.61 -8.21 -13.11
C SER A 23 -6.27 -7.50 -13.28
N ILE A 24 -5.17 -8.07 -12.76
CA ILE A 24 -3.80 -7.56 -12.93
C ILE A 24 -3.31 -7.71 -14.37
N GLU A 25 -3.69 -8.78 -15.05
CA GLU A 25 -3.32 -8.99 -16.45
C GLU A 25 -4.03 -7.96 -17.37
N SER A 26 -5.25 -7.57 -17.02
CA SER A 26 -6.01 -6.53 -17.73
C SER A 26 -5.57 -5.10 -17.39
N ASN A 27 -5.41 -4.77 -16.11
CA ASN A 27 -5.12 -3.41 -15.63
C ASN A 27 -4.13 -3.40 -14.45
N PRO A 28 -2.82 -3.57 -14.71
CA PRO A 28 -1.83 -3.81 -13.66
C PRO A 28 -1.63 -2.62 -12.71
N ILE A 29 -1.72 -1.38 -13.19
CA ILE A 29 -1.52 -0.17 -12.37
C ILE A 29 -2.73 0.09 -11.47
N GLY A 30 -3.94 0.06 -12.04
CA GLY A 30 -5.18 0.33 -11.29
C GLY A 30 -5.37 -0.65 -10.14
N VAL A 31 -5.16 -1.94 -10.40
CA VAL A 31 -5.26 -2.97 -9.37
C VAL A 31 -4.15 -2.82 -8.33
N ALA A 32 -2.92 -2.49 -8.72
CA ALA A 32 -1.84 -2.25 -7.77
C ALA A 32 -2.08 -1.04 -6.85
N LEU A 33 -2.74 0.01 -7.36
CA LEU A 33 -3.17 1.16 -6.55
C LEU A 33 -4.30 0.76 -5.60
N ILE A 34 -5.35 0.10 -6.09
CA ILE A 34 -6.47 -0.38 -5.25
C ILE A 34 -5.94 -1.30 -4.15
N TRP A 35 -5.03 -2.22 -4.48
CA TRP A 35 -4.41 -3.14 -3.52
C TRP A 35 -3.69 -2.41 -2.39
N ARG A 36 -3.04 -1.28 -2.70
CA ARG A 36 -2.35 -0.43 -1.71
C ARG A 36 -3.31 0.40 -0.86
N PHE A 37 -4.34 0.97 -1.48
CA PHE A 37 -5.39 1.73 -0.79
C PHE A 37 -6.39 0.85 -0.01
N SER A 38 -6.39 -0.46 -0.23
CA SER A 38 -7.28 -1.40 0.47
C SER A 38 -6.90 -1.56 1.94
N PHE A 39 -7.87 -1.82 2.81
CA PHE A 39 -7.67 -2.13 4.24
C PHE A 39 -7.20 -3.59 4.46
N LEU A 40 -6.21 -4.03 3.68
CA LEU A 40 -5.62 -5.36 3.80
C LEU A 40 -4.49 -5.36 4.85
N PRO A 41 -4.27 -6.48 5.56
CA PRO A 41 -3.09 -6.65 6.40
C PRO A 41 -1.81 -6.43 5.58
N GLU A 42 -0.80 -5.79 6.17
CA GLU A 42 0.46 -5.43 5.50
C GLU A 42 1.17 -6.65 4.89
N PHE A 43 1.00 -7.82 5.51
CA PHE A 43 1.46 -9.11 4.98
C PHE A 43 0.84 -9.42 3.61
N VAL A 44 -0.46 -9.24 3.44
CA VAL A 44 -1.18 -9.49 2.17
C VAL A 44 -0.78 -8.44 1.12
N LYS A 45 -0.56 -7.19 1.54
CA LYS A 45 -0.12 -6.12 0.65
C LYS A 45 1.23 -6.41 0.01
N ASN A 46 2.23 -6.76 0.83
CA ASN A 46 3.60 -6.93 0.38
C ASN A 46 3.87 -8.30 -0.25
N PHE A 47 3.36 -9.39 0.34
CA PHE A 47 3.59 -10.74 -0.18
C PHE A 47 2.58 -11.16 -1.24
N GLY A 48 1.35 -10.64 -1.20
CA GLY A 48 0.35 -10.90 -2.24
C GLY A 48 0.80 -10.36 -3.60
N LEU A 49 1.29 -9.12 -3.65
CA LEU A 49 1.86 -8.54 -4.88
C LEU A 49 3.14 -9.27 -5.34
N ALA A 50 3.92 -9.86 -4.44
CA ALA A 50 5.13 -10.59 -4.78
C ALA A 50 4.87 -11.93 -5.49
N VAL A 51 3.68 -12.52 -5.30
CA VAL A 51 3.27 -13.76 -5.98
C VAL A 51 2.53 -13.48 -7.30
N MET A 52 2.01 -12.26 -7.47
CA MET A 52 1.30 -11.84 -8.68
C MET A 52 2.27 -11.47 -9.81
N PRO A 53 1.87 -11.63 -11.09
CA PRO A 53 2.73 -11.37 -12.25
C PRO A 53 2.86 -9.86 -12.57
N LEU A 54 3.16 -9.04 -11.56
CA LEU A 54 3.27 -7.59 -11.73
C LEU A 54 4.70 -7.21 -12.16
N LYS A 55 4.83 -6.44 -13.24
CA LYS A 55 6.15 -5.86 -13.60
C LYS A 55 6.61 -4.90 -12.50
N THR A 56 7.89 -4.97 -12.13
CA THR A 56 8.51 -4.17 -11.06
C THR A 56 8.26 -2.67 -11.21
N VAL A 57 8.22 -2.16 -12.45
CA VAL A 57 7.95 -0.75 -12.73
C VAL A 57 6.57 -0.32 -12.22
N HIS A 58 5.52 -1.10 -12.47
CA HIS A 58 4.16 -0.80 -12.00
C HIS A 58 4.05 -0.90 -10.48
N PHE A 59 4.83 -1.81 -9.87
CA PHE A 59 4.90 -1.89 -8.42
C PHE A 59 5.52 -0.61 -7.84
N ILE A 60 6.65 -0.14 -8.38
CA ILE A 60 7.34 1.07 -7.93
C ILE A 60 6.45 2.30 -8.11
N THR A 61 5.79 2.46 -9.27
CA THR A 61 4.93 3.62 -9.51
C THR A 61 3.74 3.66 -8.55
N ALA A 62 3.12 2.51 -8.26
CA ALA A 62 2.04 2.45 -7.28
C ALA A 62 2.53 2.64 -5.83
N VAL A 63 3.76 2.23 -5.46
CA VAL A 63 4.37 2.63 -4.18
C VAL A 63 4.51 4.14 -4.13
N PHE A 64 5.06 4.74 -5.18
CA PHE A 64 5.39 6.16 -5.17
C PHE A 64 4.14 7.02 -5.11
N LEU A 65 3.13 6.72 -5.93
CA LEU A 65 1.86 7.44 -5.97
C LEU A 65 1.07 7.34 -4.65
N HIS A 66 1.19 6.23 -3.93
CA HIS A 66 0.58 6.07 -2.61
C HIS A 66 1.44 6.70 -1.51
N GLY A 67 2.72 6.34 -1.47
CA GLY A 67 3.65 6.71 -0.40
C GLY A 67 3.97 8.21 -0.37
N PHE A 68 4.03 8.88 -1.52
CA PHE A 68 4.38 10.30 -1.57
C PHE A 68 3.31 11.20 -0.90
N PRO A 69 2.01 11.11 -1.23
CA PRO A 69 0.97 11.86 -0.49
C PRO A 69 0.96 11.58 1.01
N PHE A 70 1.12 10.31 1.40
CA PHE A 70 1.18 9.92 2.82
C PHE A 70 2.39 10.52 3.53
N THR A 71 3.55 10.55 2.87
CA THR A 71 4.78 11.16 3.42
C THR A 71 4.59 12.66 3.62
N CYS A 72 4.00 13.36 2.63
CA CYS A 72 3.67 14.78 2.76
C CYS A 72 2.71 15.01 3.94
N LEU A 73 1.61 14.25 4.01
CA LEU A 73 0.63 14.37 5.08
C LEU A 73 1.25 14.16 6.47
N TRP A 74 2.04 13.08 6.63
CA TRP A 74 2.74 12.79 7.89
C TRP A 74 3.77 13.85 8.26
N THR A 75 4.44 14.45 7.27
CA THR A 75 5.39 15.53 7.52
C THR A 75 4.69 16.77 8.06
N PHE A 76 3.55 17.16 7.48
CA PHE A 76 2.76 18.29 7.97
C PHE A 76 2.17 18.00 9.36
N MET A 77 1.61 16.81 9.58
CA MET A 77 1.12 16.39 10.90
C MET A 77 2.24 16.39 11.95
N GLY A 78 3.43 15.90 11.60
CA GLY A 78 4.59 15.87 12.49
C GLY A 78 5.08 17.27 12.85
N ALA A 79 5.11 18.19 11.88
CA ALA A 79 5.46 19.59 12.12
C ALA A 79 4.46 20.28 13.05
N GLU A 80 3.15 20.06 12.86
CA GLU A 80 2.12 20.60 13.75
C GLU A 80 2.19 20.00 15.16
N ALA A 81 2.39 18.69 15.28
CA ALA A 81 2.56 18.02 16.56
C ALA A 81 3.79 18.54 17.32
N ASP A 82 4.93 18.77 16.65
CA ASP A 82 6.13 19.34 17.28
C ASP A 82 5.86 20.76 17.81
N MET A 83 5.12 21.59 17.07
CA MET A 83 4.74 22.94 17.51
C MET A 83 3.80 22.94 18.73
N LEU A 84 2.87 21.98 18.81
CA LEU A 84 2.00 21.77 19.98
C LEU A 84 2.81 21.32 21.19
N VAL A 85 3.71 20.34 21.02
CA VAL A 85 4.54 19.79 22.11
C VAL A 85 5.48 20.85 22.66
N ARG A 86 6.02 21.73 21.81
CA ARG A 86 6.86 22.86 22.23
C ARG A 86 6.07 24.01 22.88
N GLY A 87 4.74 23.94 22.90
CA GLY A 87 3.88 24.98 23.46
C GLY A 87 3.86 26.28 22.66
N VAL A 88 4.31 26.25 21.40
CA VAL A 88 4.32 27.42 20.51
C VAL A 88 2.90 27.73 20.00
N VAL A 89 2.07 26.70 19.88
CA VAL A 89 0.67 26.79 19.45
C VAL A 89 -0.20 26.03 20.45
N SER A 90 -1.36 26.58 20.81
CA SER A 90 -2.28 26.01 21.81
C SER A 90 -3.50 25.29 21.21
N GLN A 91 -3.74 25.43 19.89
CA GLN A 91 -4.77 24.68 19.18
C GLN A 91 -4.24 24.13 17.83
N PRO A 92 -4.45 22.84 17.52
CA PRO A 92 -4.10 22.26 16.22
C PRO A 92 -4.88 22.92 15.08
N SER A 93 -4.35 22.82 13.86
CA SER A 93 -5.10 23.24 12.67
C SER A 93 -6.30 22.30 12.44
N LYS A 94 -7.30 22.74 11.66
CA LYS A 94 -8.49 21.91 11.33
C LYS A 94 -8.18 20.64 10.51
N ILE A 95 -6.93 20.43 10.15
CA ILE A 95 -6.45 19.26 9.42
C ILE A 95 -6.20 18.09 10.39
N LEU A 96 -6.04 18.38 11.68
CA LEU A 96 -5.86 17.44 12.78
C LEU A 96 -7.16 17.23 13.57
#